data_AF-A0A1F8M284-F1
#
_entry.id   AF-A0A1F8M284-F1
#
_cell.length_a   1.000
_cell.length_b   1.000
_cell.length_c   1.000
_cell.angle_alpha   90.00
_cell.angle_beta   90.00
_cell.angle_gamma   90.00
#
_symmetry.space_group_name_H-M   'P 1'
#
loop_
_entity.id
_entity.type
_entity.pdbx_description
1 polymer ?
#
loop_
_entity_poly.entity_id
_entity_poly.type
_entity_poly.pdbx_seq_one_letter_code
_entity_poly.pdbx_strand_id
1 'polypeptide(L)'
;MELIFPSLRISSITLRPLQPEDADVLYCIYQSEGVLRFFPNPIPPPLEKVQRFIHAQQAHWETHGYGNWGVLPDGSTELIGWAGLQYLPELDETEVGFLLDRAFWGKGYATEAAQASIKFGFDRFELDHIIALVHPD
;
A
#
# COMPACT_ATOMS: atom_id res chain seq x y z
N MET A 1 -4.94 -18.35 15.75
CA MET A 1 -5.76 -17.15 15.99
C MET A 1 -5.65 -16.36 14.71
N GLU A 2 -6.71 -16.28 13.89
CA GLU A 2 -6.66 -15.50 12.65
C GLU A 2 -6.42 -14.04 13.01
N LEU A 3 -5.28 -13.50 12.60
CA LEU A 3 -5.01 -12.08 12.71
C LEU A 3 -5.92 -11.39 11.69
N ILE A 4 -7.01 -10.81 12.18
CA ILE A 4 -7.90 -9.97 11.37
C ILE A 4 -7.20 -8.62 11.26
N PHE A 5 -6.37 -8.46 10.23
CA PHE A 5 -5.86 -7.16 9.84
C PHE A 5 -7.07 -6.25 9.51
N PRO A 6 -7.15 -5.04 10.07
CA PRO A 6 -8.37 -4.23 9.95
C PRO A 6 -8.57 -3.73 8.53
N SER A 7 -9.83 -3.71 8.08
CA SER A 7 -10.25 -2.94 6.92
C SER A 7 -10.78 -1.57 7.35
N LEU A 8 -10.48 -0.53 6.60
CA LEU A 8 -10.94 0.83 6.84
C LEU A 8 -11.80 1.29 5.66
N ARG A 9 -12.99 1.83 5.94
CA ARG A 9 -13.81 2.52 4.94
C ARG A 9 -13.70 4.01 5.18
N ILE A 10 -13.36 4.76 4.14
CA ILE A 10 -12.96 6.17 4.22
C ILE A 10 -13.56 6.84 3.01
N SER A 11 -14.38 7.87 3.22
CA SER A 11 -15.11 8.63 2.19
C SER A 11 -15.34 7.89 0.86
N SER A 12 -14.34 7.88 -0.04
CA SER A 12 -14.44 7.33 -1.40
C SER A 12 -13.69 6.03 -1.65
N ILE A 13 -13.03 5.44 -0.64
CA ILE A 13 -12.22 4.22 -0.74
C ILE A 13 -12.46 3.24 0.43
N THR A 14 -12.13 1.98 0.19
CA THR A 14 -11.90 0.96 1.20
C THR A 14 -10.43 0.55 1.16
N LEU A 15 -9.78 0.58 2.31
CA LEU A 15 -8.47 -0.02 2.55
C LEU A 15 -8.68 -1.37 3.19
N ARG A 16 -8.15 -2.44 2.58
CA ARG A 16 -8.23 -3.78 3.15
C ARG A 16 -6.93 -4.54 2.97
N PRO A 17 -6.64 -5.53 3.82
CA PRO A 17 -5.38 -6.26 3.74
C PRO A 17 -5.21 -6.89 2.35
N LEU A 18 -3.98 -6.93 1.86
CA LEU A 18 -3.66 -7.61 0.60
C LEU A 18 -3.87 -9.12 0.77
N GLN A 19 -4.47 -9.72 -0.25
CA GLN A 19 -4.79 -11.15 -0.31
C GLN A 19 -4.04 -11.79 -1.48
N PRO A 20 -3.72 -13.09 -1.45
CA PRO A 20 -3.02 -13.77 -2.55
C PRO A 20 -3.68 -13.55 -3.92
N GLU A 21 -5.01 -13.42 -3.96
CA GLU A 21 -5.82 -13.20 -5.16
C GLU A 21 -5.58 -11.83 -5.80
N ASP A 22 -4.97 -10.88 -5.08
CA ASP A 22 -4.60 -9.55 -5.60
C ASP A 22 -3.39 -9.58 -6.54
N ALA A 23 -2.65 -10.69 -6.56
CA ALA A 23 -1.37 -10.77 -7.26
C ALA A 23 -1.49 -10.45 -8.75
N ASP A 24 -2.52 -10.98 -9.42
CA ASP A 24 -2.72 -10.78 -10.86
C ASP A 24 -3.07 -9.32 -11.19
N VAL A 25 -3.93 -8.69 -10.37
CA VAL A 25 -4.30 -7.29 -10.54
C VAL A 25 -3.10 -6.39 -10.27
N LEU A 26 -2.40 -6.57 -9.15
CA LEU A 26 -1.19 -5.79 -8.85
C LEU A 26 -0.11 -5.99 -9.93
N TYR A 27 0.06 -7.21 -10.44
CA TYR A 27 0.97 -7.48 -11.54
C TYR A 27 0.62 -6.65 -12.77
N CYS A 28 -0.64 -6.65 -13.21
CA CYS A 28 -1.10 -5.81 -14.32
C CYS A 28 -0.85 -4.32 -14.07
N ILE A 29 -1.12 -3.84 -12.84
CA ILE A 29 -0.84 -2.46 -12.46
C ILE A 29 0.65 -2.16 -12.63
N TYR A 30 1.54 -3.00 -12.10
CA TYR A 30 2.98 -2.83 -12.22
C TYR A 30 3.50 -2.83 -13.67
N GLN A 31 2.81 -3.50 -14.60
CA GLN A 31 3.15 -3.47 -16.03
C GLN A 31 2.71 -2.17 -16.73
N SER A 32 1.89 -1.34 -16.08
CA SER A 32 1.35 -0.11 -16.69
C SER A 32 2.43 0.93 -16.92
N GLU A 33 2.41 1.53 -18.12
CA GLU A 33 3.45 2.47 -18.56
C GLU A 33 3.56 3.69 -17.62
N GLY A 34 4.76 3.86 -17.07
CA GLY A 34 5.12 4.98 -16.22
C GLY A 34 4.66 4.88 -14.77
N VAL A 35 3.97 3.81 -14.36
CA VAL A 35 3.53 3.63 -12.96
C VAL A 35 4.72 3.53 -12.00
N LEU A 36 5.83 2.94 -12.46
CA LEU A 36 7.07 2.75 -11.72
C LEU A 36 8.13 3.82 -12.01
N ARG A 37 7.79 4.88 -12.76
CA ARG A 37 8.77 5.87 -13.27
C ARG A 37 9.67 6.44 -12.16
N PHE A 38 9.13 6.64 -10.97
CA PHE A 38 9.82 7.25 -9.83
C PHE A 38 10.19 6.26 -8.73
N PHE A 39 9.98 4.96 -8.95
CA PHE A 39 10.41 3.93 -8.01
C PHE A 39 11.92 3.69 -8.14
N PRO A 40 12.63 3.36 -7.04
CA PRO A 40 14.07 3.07 -7.07
C PRO A 40 14.46 2.01 -8.11
N ASN A 41 13.54 1.06 -8.38
CA ASN A 41 13.64 0.14 -9.49
C ASN A 41 12.44 0.34 -10.43
N PRO A 42 12.65 0.99 -11.60
CA PRO A 42 11.57 1.25 -12.56
C PRO A 42 11.22 0.04 -13.44
N ILE A 43 11.84 -1.14 -13.22
CA ILE A 43 11.56 -2.36 -13.98
C ILE A 43 10.36 -3.09 -13.37
N PRO A 44 9.28 -3.33 -14.14
CA PRO A 44 8.14 -4.10 -13.66
C PRO A 44 8.56 -5.49 -13.13
N PRO A 45 8.17 -5.86 -11.90
CA PRO A 45 8.48 -7.17 -11.34
C PRO A 45 7.75 -8.30 -12.09
N PRO A 46 8.33 -9.52 -12.14
CA PRO A 46 7.59 -10.71 -12.52
C PRO A 46 6.50 -11.03 -11.49
N LEU A 47 5.43 -11.73 -11.90
CA LEU A 47 4.30 -12.10 -11.05
C LEU A 47 4.72 -12.76 -9.72
N GLU A 48 5.71 -13.65 -9.76
CA GLU A 48 6.25 -14.34 -8.58
C GLU A 48 6.79 -13.36 -7.53
N LYS A 49 7.35 -12.22 -7.96
CA LYS A 49 7.84 -11.18 -7.05
C LYS A 49 6.68 -10.37 -6.46
N VAL A 50 5.59 -10.19 -7.20
CA VAL A 50 4.36 -9.57 -6.70
C VAL A 50 3.68 -10.45 -5.65
N GLN A 51 3.62 -11.76 -5.88
CA GLN A 51 3.12 -12.74 -4.90
C GLN A 51 3.96 -12.70 -3.62
N ARG A 52 5.29 -12.70 -3.74
CA ARG A 52 6.19 -12.57 -2.57
C ARG A 52 5.99 -11.25 -1.82
N PHE A 53 5.73 -10.15 -2.53
CA PHE A 53 5.40 -8.86 -1.90
C PHE A 53 4.13 -8.97 -1.05
N ILE A 54 3.05 -9.56 -1.57
CA ILE A 54 1.80 -9.74 -0.81
C ILE A 54 2.04 -10.57 0.48
N HIS A 55 2.77 -11.68 0.38
CA HIS A 55 3.14 -12.47 1.56
C HIS A 55 4.00 -11.69 2.56
N ALA A 56 4.95 -10.89 2.07
CA ALA A 56 5.77 -10.03 2.93
C ALA A 56 4.90 -8.98 3.64
N GLN A 57 3.89 -8.41 2.97
CA GLN A 57 2.96 -7.48 3.61
C GLN A 57 2.14 -8.17 4.70
N GLN A 58 1.65 -9.39 4.48
CA GLN A 58 0.94 -10.15 5.51
C GLN A 58 1.84 -10.38 6.73
N ALA A 59 3.06 -10.87 6.55
CA ALA A 59 4.02 -11.06 7.64
C ALA A 59 4.38 -9.73 8.35
N HIS A 60 4.45 -8.63 7.60
CA HIS A 60 4.69 -7.30 8.16
C HIS A 60 3.55 -6.88 9.08
N TRP A 61 2.30 -7.10 8.67
CA TRP A 61 1.13 -6.87 9.52
C TRP A 61 1.15 -7.70 10.80
N GLU A 62 1.56 -8.97 10.73
CA GLU A 62 1.68 -9.83 11.92
C GLU A 62 2.75 -9.34 12.89
N THR A 63 3.84 -8.80 12.35
CA THR A 63 5.01 -8.38 13.14
C THR A 63 4.81 -7.00 13.76
N HIS A 64 4.27 -6.03 13.01
CA HIS A 64 4.21 -4.62 13.40
C HIS A 64 2.81 -4.14 13.74
N GLY A 65 1.77 -4.91 13.41
CA GLY A 65 0.37 -4.52 13.61
C GLY A 65 -0.18 -3.52 12.58
N TYR A 66 0.68 -2.96 11.73
CA TYR A 66 0.33 -2.12 10.58
C TYR A 66 1.03 -2.62 9.31
N GLY A 67 0.62 -2.10 8.15
CA GLY A 67 1.20 -2.49 6.86
C GLY A 67 0.56 -1.77 5.68
N ASN A 68 0.99 -2.12 4.48
CA ASN A 68 0.27 -1.74 3.26
C ASN A 68 -1.07 -2.47 3.14
N TRP A 69 -2.11 -1.71 2.81
CA TRP A 69 -3.42 -2.20 2.37
C TRP A 69 -3.52 -2.19 0.85
N GLY A 70 -4.41 -3.03 0.32
CA GLY A 70 -5.00 -2.83 -0.98
C GLY A 70 -6.01 -1.68 -0.96
N VAL A 71 -6.01 -0.85 -2.00
CA VAL A 71 -6.92 0.29 -2.17
C VAL A 71 -8.02 -0.09 -3.15
N LEU A 72 -9.27 0.07 -2.74
CA LEU A 72 -10.46 -0.17 -3.56
C LEU A 72 -11.32 1.09 -3.55
N PRO A 73 -11.84 1.58 -4.69
CA PRO A 73 -12.89 2.60 -4.69
C PRO A 73 -14.13 2.11 -3.94
N ASP A 74 -14.84 3.00 -3.26
CA ASP A 74 -16.03 2.65 -2.49
C ASP A 74 -17.10 2.01 -3.40
N GLY A 75 -17.69 0.91 -2.93
CA GLY A 75 -18.65 0.11 -3.69
C GLY A 75 -18.06 -0.73 -4.83
N SER A 76 -16.73 -0.68 -5.05
CA SER A 76 -16.03 -1.52 -6.02
C SER A 76 -15.34 -2.71 -5.33
N THR A 77 -15.27 -3.83 -6.05
CA THR A 77 -14.39 -4.96 -5.69
C THR A 77 -13.04 -4.89 -6.40
N GLU A 78 -12.85 -3.89 -7.27
CA GLU A 78 -11.64 -3.69 -8.06
C GLU A 78 -10.53 -3.10 -7.19
N LEU A 79 -9.43 -3.84 -7.07
CA LEU A 79 -8.19 -3.34 -6.49
C LEU A 79 -7.52 -2.38 -7.48
N ILE A 80 -7.19 -1.18 -7.02
CA ILE A 80 -6.57 -0.14 -7.85
C ILE A 80 -5.11 0.14 -7.46
N GLY A 81 -4.56 -0.64 -6.54
CA GLY A 81 -3.19 -0.49 -6.05
C GLY A 81 -3.08 -0.74 -4.56
N TRP A 82 -2.04 -0.21 -3.94
CA TRP A 82 -1.79 -0.34 -2.51
C TRP A 82 -1.34 0.99 -1.90
N ALA A 83 -1.56 1.14 -0.60
CA ALA A 83 -1.11 2.27 0.20
C ALA A 83 -1.04 1.86 1.67
N GLY A 84 -0.14 2.45 2.44
CA GLY A 84 -0.06 2.19 3.87
C GLY A 84 1.27 2.56 4.49
N LEU A 85 1.55 1.89 5.60
CA LEU A 85 2.76 2.09 6.38
C LEU A 85 3.69 0.89 6.22
N GLN A 86 4.99 1.14 6.13
CA GLN A 86 6.03 0.13 6.05
C GLN A 86 7.17 0.51 6.99
N TYR A 87 7.56 -0.39 7.89
CA TYR A 87 8.77 -0.22 8.68
C TYR A 87 9.99 -0.52 7.80
N LEU A 88 11.00 0.35 7.86
CA LEU A 88 12.26 0.32 7.13
C LEU A 88 13.40 0.07 8.13
N PRO A 89 13.83 -1.19 8.35
CA PRO A 89 14.86 -1.52 9.34
C PRO A 89 16.21 -0.82 9.11
N GLU A 90 16.53 -0.49 7.87
CA GLU A 90 17.76 0.19 7.48
C GLU A 90 17.80 1.67 7.89
N LEU A 91 16.63 2.28 8.09
CA LEU A 91 16.50 3.66 8.57
C LEU A 91 16.06 3.73 10.03
N ASP A 92 15.51 2.64 10.58
CA ASP A 92 14.80 2.62 11.87
C ASP A 92 13.58 3.57 11.83
N GLU A 93 12.84 3.53 10.72
CA GLU A 93 11.79 4.49 10.40
C GLU A 93 10.53 3.81 9.86
N THR A 94 9.35 4.40 10.11
CA THR A 94 8.11 4.00 9.46
C THR A 94 7.79 4.96 8.30
N GLU A 95 7.73 4.41 7.09
CA GLU A 95 7.39 5.13 5.87
C GLU A 95 5.90 5.02 5.54
N VAL A 96 5.28 6.10 5.09
CA VAL A 96 4.03 6.08 4.33
C VAL A 96 4.32 6.02 2.82
N GLY A 97 3.72 5.05 2.13
CA GLY A 97 3.90 4.85 0.70
C GLY A 97 2.59 4.47 -0.01
N PHE A 98 2.57 4.63 -1.34
CA PHE A 98 1.47 4.19 -2.18
C PHE A 98 1.91 3.94 -3.63
N LEU A 99 1.17 3.08 -4.31
CA LEU A 99 1.21 2.88 -5.75
C LEU A 99 -0.19 2.59 -6.23
N LEU A 100 -0.71 3.42 -7.14
CA LEU A 100 -2.03 3.24 -7.75
C LEU A 100 -1.91 3.11 -9.26
N ASP A 101 -2.84 2.38 -9.85
CA ASP A 101 -3.05 2.31 -11.28
C ASP A 101 -3.28 3.73 -11.85
N ARG A 102 -2.62 3.99 -12.97
CA ARG A 102 -2.65 5.26 -13.68
C ARG A 102 -4.06 5.70 -14.06
N ALA A 103 -4.97 4.78 -14.36
CA ALA A 103 -6.38 5.07 -14.68
C ALA A 103 -7.14 5.75 -13.52
N PHE A 104 -6.57 5.72 -12.32
CA PHE A 104 -7.15 6.30 -11.11
C PHE A 104 -6.38 7.50 -10.56
N TRP A 105 -5.33 7.96 -11.25
CA TRP A 105 -4.61 9.17 -10.89
C TRP A 105 -5.49 10.42 -11.04
N GLY A 106 -5.18 11.46 -10.26
CA GLY A 106 -5.95 12.72 -10.26
C GLY A 106 -7.32 12.66 -9.58
N LYS A 107 -7.71 11.51 -9.01
CA LYS A 107 -9.00 11.31 -8.32
C LYS A 107 -8.94 11.52 -6.79
N GLY A 108 -7.74 11.75 -6.23
CA GLY A 108 -7.55 11.97 -4.79
C GLY A 108 -7.37 10.71 -3.94
N TYR A 109 -7.50 9.50 -4.51
CA TYR A 109 -7.43 8.25 -3.75
C TYR A 109 -6.11 8.01 -3.02
N ALA A 110 -4.97 8.35 -3.64
CA ALA A 110 -3.66 8.22 -2.98
C ALA A 110 -3.56 9.13 -1.75
N THR A 111 -4.04 10.38 -1.87
CA THR A 111 -4.09 11.35 -0.77
C THR A 111 -4.96 10.84 0.37
N GLU A 112 -6.16 10.35 0.05
CA GLU A 112 -7.10 9.82 1.04
C GLU A 112 -6.52 8.59 1.77
N ALA A 113 -5.91 7.66 1.01
CA ALA A 113 -5.29 6.46 1.57
C ALA A 113 -4.06 6.78 2.44
N ALA A 114 -3.21 7.72 2.02
CA ALA A 114 -2.04 8.14 2.80
C ALA A 114 -2.45 8.82 4.10
N GLN A 115 -3.40 9.77 4.05
CA GLN A 115 -3.92 10.46 5.24
C GLN A 115 -4.51 9.49 6.27
N ALA A 116 -5.27 8.51 5.77
CA ALA A 116 -5.82 7.45 6.60
C ALA A 116 -4.75 6.59 7.26
N SER A 117 -3.72 6.22 6.51
CA SER A 117 -2.62 5.37 6.98
C SER A 117 -1.80 6.08 8.04
N ILE A 118 -1.48 7.36 7.81
CA ILE A 118 -0.80 8.23 8.77
C ILE A 118 -1.63 8.35 10.06
N LYS A 119 -2.93 8.67 9.93
CA LYS A 119 -3.83 8.76 11.09
C LYS A 119 -3.89 7.45 11.86
N PHE A 120 -3.96 6.31 11.17
CA PHE A 120 -3.97 5.00 11.79
C PHE A 120 -2.68 4.72 12.57
N GLY A 121 -1.51 5.03 11.99
CA GLY A 121 -0.22 4.90 12.65
C GLY A 121 -0.15 5.70 13.95
N PHE A 122 -0.50 6.99 13.91
CA PHE A 122 -0.50 7.84 15.09
C PHE A 122 -1.54 7.44 16.14
N ASP A 123 -2.79 7.18 15.75
CA ASP A 123 -3.87 6.91 16.69
C ASP A 123 -3.76 5.53 17.37
N ARG A 124 -3.27 4.51 16.64
CA ARG A 124 -3.29 3.11 17.11
C ARG A 124 -1.95 2.61 17.63
N PHE A 125 -0.85 3.14 17.10
CA PHE A 125 0.49 2.68 17.41
C PHE A 125 1.35 3.76 18.07
N GLU A 126 0.81 4.98 18.24
CA GLU A 126 1.50 6.09 18.91
C GLU A 126 2.90 6.34 18.33
N LEU A 127 3.05 6.18 17.00
CA LEU A 127 4.33 6.42 16.32
C LEU A 127 4.77 7.87 16.55
N ASP A 128 6.03 8.09 16.91
CA ASP A 128 6.54 9.44 17.17
C ASP A 128 6.56 10.31 15.89
N HIS A 129 6.91 9.69 14.76
CA HIS A 129 6.88 10.32 13.44
C HIS A 129 6.70 9.27 12.33
N ILE A 130 6.36 9.76 11.13
CA ILE A 130 6.19 8.96 9.91
C ILE A 130 6.87 9.73 8.79
N ILE A 131 7.70 9.04 8.01
CA ILE A 131 8.44 9.62 6.88
C ILE A 131 7.79 9.27 5.54
N ALA A 132 8.20 9.94 4.47
CA ALA A 132 7.90 9.54 3.10
C ALA A 132 9.17 9.72 2.25
N LEU A 133 9.59 8.69 1.52
CA LEU A 133 10.69 8.80 0.58
C LEU A 133 10.15 9.14 -0.80
N VAL A 134 10.72 10.17 -1.42
CA VAL A 134 10.31 10.63 -2.75
C VAL A 134 11.52 10.77 -3.65
N HIS A 135 11.33 10.44 -4.93
CA HIS A 135 12.29 10.80 -5.96
C HIS A 135 12.38 12.34 -6.04
N PRO A 136 13.58 12.93 -6.23
CA PRO A 136 13.75 14.40 -6.20
C PRO A 136 13.16 15.16 -7.40
N ASP A 137 12.90 14.47 -8.51
CA ASP A 137 12.23 15.00 -9.72
C ASP A 137 10.70 14.88 -9.63
#